data_AF-A0A395UTT8-F1
#
_entry.id   AF-A0A395UTT8-F1
#
_cell.length_a   1.000
_cell.length_b   1.000
_cell.length_c   1.000
_cell.angle_alpha   90.00
_cell.angle_beta   90.00
_cell.angle_gamma   90.00
#
_symmetry.space_group_name_H-M   'P 1'
#
loop_
_entity.id
_entity.type
_entity.pdbx_description
1 polymer ?
#
loop_
_entity_poly.entity_id
_entity_poly.type
_entity_poly.pdbx_seq_one_letter_code
_entity_poly.pdbx_strand_id
1 'polypeptide(L)' 'MDYYDGLSEKEIHYIDEARIIGRTEGNSKRLSDLCHKAYADYATGAISEMAYNKIYAVCMICKPDTKAPHF' A
#
# COMPACT_ATOMS: atom_id res chain seq x y z
N MET A 1 14.73 -7.02 -11.34
CA MET A 1 13.98 -5.76 -11.13
C MET A 1 13.83 -5.60 -9.64
N ASP A 2 14.71 -4.82 -9.03
CA ASP A 2 14.69 -4.56 -7.59
C ASP A 2 13.34 -3.93 -7.24
N TYR A 3 12.63 -4.56 -6.31
CA TYR A 3 11.26 -4.18 -5.95
C TYR A 3 11.17 -2.73 -5.43
N TYR A 4 12.30 -2.13 -5.10
CA TYR A 4 12.46 -0.77 -4.59
C TYR A 4 13.19 0.18 -5.56
N ASP A 5 13.47 -0.24 -6.79
CA ASP A 5 14.13 0.62 -7.79
C ASP A 5 13.26 1.85 -8.12
N GLY A 6 13.85 3.04 -8.02
CA GLY A 6 13.16 4.32 -8.20
C GLY A 6 12.27 4.78 -7.03
N LEU A 7 12.33 4.12 -5.87
CA LEU A 7 11.55 4.51 -4.68
C LEU A 7 12.39 5.29 -3.66
N SER A 8 11.78 6.32 -3.08
CA SER A 8 12.29 7.07 -1.94
C SER A 8 12.21 6.25 -0.65
N GLU A 9 13.06 6.56 0.33
CA GLU A 9 13.01 5.94 1.67
C GLU A 9 11.61 6.01 2.29
N LYS A 10 10.89 7.11 2.11
CA LYS A 10 9.50 7.25 2.59
C LYS A 10 8.57 6.21 1.98
N GLU A 11 8.72 5.94 0.68
CA GLU A 11 7.90 4.98 -0.06
C GLU A 11 8.24 3.54 0.32
N ILE A 12 9.54 3.25 0.47
CA ILE A 12 10.03 1.96 0.97
C ILE A 12 9.43 1.67 2.35
N HIS A 13 9.48 2.65 3.27
CA HIS A 13 8.88 2.55 4.59
C HIS A 13 7.38 2.25 4.55
N TYR A 14 6.63 2.94 3.70
CA TYR A 14 5.20 2.68 3.53
C TYR A 14 4.92 1.25 3.08
N ILE A 15 5.70 0.73 2.14
CA ILE A 15 5.51 -0.61 1.59
C ILE A 15 5.87 -1.68 2.61
N ASP A 16 6.96 -1.50 3.36
CA ASP A 16 7.34 -2.42 4.43
C ASP A 16 6.31 -2.42 5.56
N GLU A 17 5.84 -1.24 5.98
CA GLU A 17 4.80 -1.14 7.03
C GLU A 17 3.48 -1.78 6.58
N ALA A 18 3.04 -1.54 5.34
CA ALA A 18 1.88 -2.20 4.76
C ALA A 18 2.04 -3.73 4.74
N ARG A 19 3.22 -4.23 4.35
CA ARG A 19 3.52 -5.67 4.31
C ARG A 19 3.54 -6.29 5.70
N ILE A 20 4.15 -5.62 6.67
CA ILE A 20 4.20 -6.10 8.05
C ILE A 20 2.79 -6.20 8.60
N ILE A 21 2.00 -5.13 8.53
CA ILE A 21 0.61 -5.11 9.04
C ILE A 21 -0.24 -6.15 8.31
N GLY A 22 -0.14 -6.22 6.98
CA GLY A 22 -0.89 -7.19 6.18
C GLY A 22 -0.55 -8.64 6.52
N ARG A 23 0.70 -8.92 6.93
CA ARG A 23 1.15 -10.25 7.35
C ARG A 23 0.82 -10.57 8.80
N THR A 24 0.89 -9.60 9.70
CA THR A 24 0.70 -9.80 11.15
C THR A 24 -0.75 -9.68 11.58
N GLU A 25 -1.48 -8.70 11.04
CA GLU A 25 -2.85 -8.37 11.45
C GLU A 25 -3.87 -8.65 10.34
N GLY A 26 -3.44 -8.84 9.09
CA GLY A 26 -4.33 -9.07 7.95
C GLY A 26 -5.19 -7.85 7.62
N ASN A 27 -6.51 -8.03 7.49
CA ASN A 27 -7.45 -6.94 7.27
C ASN A 27 -7.73 -6.17 8.57
N SER A 28 -6.77 -5.39 9.02
CA SER A 28 -6.95 -4.56 10.21
C SER A 28 -7.25 -3.12 9.84
N LYS A 29 -7.88 -2.40 10.78
CA LYS A 29 -8.13 -0.96 10.64
C LYS A 29 -6.82 -0.19 10.37
N ARG A 30 -5.70 -0.65 10.95
CA ARG A 30 -4.37 -0.07 10.71
C ARG A 30 -3.95 -0.15 9.25
N LEU A 31 -4.23 -1.27 8.55
CA LEU A 31 -3.92 -1.38 7.13
C LEU A 31 -4.77 -0.44 6.28
N SER A 32 -6.04 -0.29 6.64
CA SER A 32 -6.96 0.67 5.99
C SER A 32 -6.53 2.13 6.22
N ASP A 33 -6.14 2.49 7.44
CA ASP A 33 -5.60 3.81 7.78
C ASP A 33 -4.31 4.10 7.00
N LEU A 34 -3.41 3.12 6.90
CA LEU A 34 -2.16 3.24 6.14
C LEU A 34 -2.44 3.47 4.65
N CYS A 35 -3.41 2.76 4.08
CA CYS A 35 -3.79 2.94 2.68
C CYS A 35 -4.42 4.31 2.40
N HIS A 36 -5.26 4.82 3.31
CA HIS A 36 -5.78 6.19 3.19
C HIS A 36 -4.68 7.24 3.29
N LYS A 37 -3.70 7.02 4.18
CA LYS A 37 -2.56 7.92 4.34
C LYS A 37 -1.68 7.92 3.09
N ALA A 38 -1.42 6.75 2.51
CA ALA A 38 -0.71 6.62 1.24
C ALA A 38 -1.45 7.33 0.09
N TYR A 39 -2.78 7.23 0.03
CA TYR A 39 -3.57 7.97 -0.95
C TYR A 39 -3.46 9.50 -0.77
N ALA A 40 -3.50 10.01 0.46
CA ALA A 40 -3.31 11.42 0.72
C ALA A 40 -1.90 11.91 0.33
N ASP A 41 -0.87 11.11 0.62
CA ASP A 41 0.50 11.39 0.17
C ASP A 41 0.63 11.33 -1.36
N TYR A 42 -0.08 10.41 -2.03
CA TYR A 42 -0.13 10.36 -3.50
C TYR A 42 -0.82 11.59 -4.09
N ALA A 43 -1.97 11.98 -3.54
CA ALA A 43 -2.76 13.13 -4.00
C ALA A 43 -2.01 14.47 -3.85
N THR A 44 -1.06 14.54 -2.92
CA THR A 44 -0.19 15.72 -2.70
C THR A 44 1.13 15.64 -3.49
N GLY A 45 1.38 14.55 -4.22
CA GLY A 45 2.62 14.31 -4.96
C GLY A 45 3.81 13.92 -4.07
N ALA A 46 3.57 13.57 -2.80
CA ALA A 46 4.60 13.18 -1.84
C ALA A 46 5.06 11.72 -2.01
N ILE A 47 4.30 10.89 -2.72
CA ILE A 47 4.72 9.57 -3.19
C ILE A 47 4.38 9.41 -4.68
N SER A 48 5.17 8.61 -5.38
CA SER A 48 4.95 8.23 -6.76
C SER A 48 3.75 7.30 -6.90
N GLU A 49 3.16 7.31 -8.10
CA GLU A 49 2.11 6.37 -8.47
C GLU A 49 2.58 4.90 -8.35
N MET A 50 3.86 4.64 -8.63
CA MET A 50 4.45 3.31 -8.53
C MET A 50 4.51 2.80 -7.09
N ALA A 51 4.86 3.66 -6.13
CA ALA A 51 4.79 3.33 -4.71
C ALA A 51 3.35 3.10 -4.25
N TYR A 52 2.44 4.01 -4.65
CA TYR A 52 1.03 3.89 -4.31
C TYR A 52 0.44 2.56 -4.81
N ASN A 53 0.69 2.18 -6.06
CA ASN A 53 0.22 0.91 -6.63
C ASN A 53 0.74 -0.31 -5.87
N LYS A 54 2.00 -0.28 -5.40
CA LYS A 54 2.57 -1.36 -4.58
C LYS A 54 1.89 -1.46 -3.20
N ILE A 55 1.66 -0.32 -2.55
CA ILE A 55 0.97 -0.26 -1.24
C ILE A 55 -0.48 -0.72 -1.39
N TYR A 56 -1.17 -0.25 -2.42
CA TYR A 56 -2.54 -0.61 -2.72
C TYR A 56 -2.70 -2.12 -3.00
N ALA A 57 -1.77 -2.73 -3.72
CA ALA A 57 -1.76 -4.18 -3.93
C ALA A 57 -1.69 -4.95 -2.61
N VAL A 58 -0.85 -4.51 -1.67
CA VAL A 58 -0.77 -5.13 -0.33
C VAL A 58 -2.09 -4.97 0.43
N CYS A 59 -2.68 -3.77 0.41
CA CYS A 59 -3.99 -3.54 1.04
C CYS A 59 -5.12 -4.36 0.41
N MET A 60 -5.09 -4.57 -0.92
CA MET A 60 -6.11 -5.38 -1.61
C MET A 60 -5.94 -6.87 -1.34
N ILE A 61 -4.72 -7.39 -1.31
CA ILE A 61 -4.44 -8.81 -1.01
C ILE A 61 -4.88 -9.16 0.42
N CYS A 62 -4.82 -8.22 1.35
CA CYS A 62 -5.23 -8.43 2.73
C CYS A 62 -6.73 -8.24 2.98
N LYS A 63 -7.56 -7.82 2.01
CA LYS A 63 -9.02 -7.83 2.17
C LYS A 63 -9.57 -9.24 1.94
N PRO A 64 -10.16 -9.92 2.95
CA PRO A 64 -11.02 -11.06 2.68
C PRO A 64 -12.27 -10.53 1.99
N ASP A 65 -12.54 -11.02 0.79
CA ASP A 65 -13.79 -10.82 0.07
C ASP A 65 -14.14 -9.36 -0.25
N THR A 66 -13.63 -8.87 -1.38
CA THR A 66 -14.52 -8.08 -2.24
C THR A 66 -14.27 -8.51 -3.66
N LYS A 67 -15.31 -9.11 -4.25
CA LYS A 67 -15.48 -9.46 -5.65
C LYS A 67 -14.59 -8.61 -6.56
N ALA A 68 -13.84 -9.29 -7.43
CA ALA A 68 -13.06 -8.70 -8.50
C ALA A 68 -13.77 -7.46 -9.09
N PRO A 69 -13.05 -6.35 -9.32
CA PRO A 69 -13.61 -5.28 -10.13
C PRO A 69 -13.90 -5.88 -11.52
N HIS A 70 -15.19 -6.04 -11.83
CA HIS A 70 -15.60 -6.21 -13.21
C HIS A 70 -15.21 -4.91 -13.93
N PHE A 71 -14.18 -5.01 -14.76
CA PHE A 71 -13.96 -4.09 -15.88
C PHE A 71 -15.16 -4.13 -16.82
#